data_AF-A0A7Y4QPP6-F1
#
_entry.id   AF-A0A7Y4QPP6-F1
#
_cell.length_a   1.000
_cell.length_b   1.000
_cell.length_c   1.000
_cell.angle_alpha   90.00
_cell.angle_beta   90.00
_cell.angle_gamma   90.00
#
_symmetry.space_group_name_H-M   'P 1'
#
loop_
_entity.id
_entity.type
_entity.pdbx_description
1 polymer ?
#
loop_
_entity_poly.entity_id
_entity_poly.type
_entity_poly.pdbx_seq_one_letter_code
_entity_poly.pdbx_strand_id
1 'polypeptide(L)'
;MNVISELGNQILEIVSNWGLPNGSHFQQGLNEQQLATHSRFYSHFHATELEHLFSWRNGFDRNSAASMANLWLVPDWLLLSLEDVELERDYYAKHIHDWREEWYPLLSNGTADRLFIDQSRITKFQVSVSYAFWESPQPIGQIYDNIEAMLRTYLVCYQRRAFYVDSDGCLNRHFRQEVAISRELNPKSDYWRREDLCS
;
A
#
# COMPACT_ATOMS: atom_id res chain seq x y z
N MET A 1 6.73 15.12 13.30
CA MET A 1 6.55 13.81 12.67
C MET A 1 5.08 13.71 12.27
N ASN A 2 4.75 13.24 11.08
CA ASN A 2 3.35 13.14 10.64
C ASN A 2 2.75 11.78 11.08
N VAL A 3 1.41 11.69 11.12
CA VAL A 3 0.68 10.49 11.57
C VAL A 3 1.01 9.24 10.74
N ILE A 4 1.26 9.40 9.44
CA ILE A 4 1.63 8.32 8.52
C ILE A 4 2.97 7.69 8.94
N SER A 5 3.96 8.53 9.27
CA SER A 5 5.27 8.09 9.76
C SER A 5 5.16 7.40 11.13
N GLU A 6 4.32 7.91 12.02
CA GLU A 6 4.10 7.31 13.35
C GLU A 6 3.46 5.92 13.26
N LEU A 7 2.44 5.76 12.42
CA LEU A 7 1.80 4.47 12.17
C LEU A 7 2.76 3.49 11.50
N GLY A 8 3.46 3.96 10.47
CA GLY A 8 4.45 3.16 9.76
C GLY A 8 5.58 2.66 10.67
N ASN A 9 6.12 3.52 11.54
CA ASN A 9 7.17 3.13 12.48
C ASN A 9 6.69 2.07 13.49
N GLN A 10 5.45 2.17 13.98
CA GLN A 10 4.87 1.14 14.86
C GLN A 10 4.71 -0.20 14.15
N ILE A 11 4.31 -0.19 12.86
CA ILE A 11 4.25 -1.41 12.05
C ILE A 11 5.64 -2.03 11.92
N LEU A 12 6.66 -1.24 11.55
CA LEU A 12 8.03 -1.74 11.38
C LEU A 12 8.63 -2.27 12.69
N GLU A 13 8.29 -1.66 13.82
CA GLU A 13 8.69 -2.14 15.14
C GLU A 13 8.10 -3.53 15.43
N ILE A 14 6.80 -3.74 15.17
CA ILE A 14 6.17 -5.05 15.34
C ILE A 14 6.81 -6.09 14.42
N VAL A 15 6.98 -5.75 13.13
CA VAL A 15 7.60 -6.63 12.12
C VAL A 15 9.02 -7.03 12.56
N SER A 16 9.82 -6.07 13.04
CA SER A 16 11.16 -6.34 13.55
C SER A 16 11.14 -7.22 14.80
N ASN A 17 10.20 -7.00 15.73
CA ASN A 17 10.04 -7.81 16.94
C ASN A 17 9.57 -9.25 16.63
N TRP A 18 8.97 -9.48 15.46
CA TRP A 18 8.62 -10.81 14.97
C TRP A 18 9.78 -11.51 14.23
N GLY A 19 10.94 -10.85 14.13
CA GLY A 19 12.13 -11.41 13.47
C GLY A 19 12.07 -11.38 11.95
N LEU A 20 11.13 -10.64 11.36
CA LEU A 20 11.00 -10.52 9.91
C LEU A 20 12.03 -9.52 9.35
N PRO A 21 12.73 -9.85 8.25
CA PRO A 21 13.75 -8.96 7.67
C PRO A 21 13.15 -7.75 6.93
N ASN A 22 11.85 -7.76 6.68
CA ASN A 22 11.15 -6.87 5.76
C ASN A 22 11.39 -5.39 6.04
N GLY A 23 11.38 -5.00 7.33
CA GLY A 23 11.62 -3.63 7.73
C GLY A 23 12.98 -3.06 7.29
N SER A 24 14.00 -3.92 7.17
CA SER A 24 15.36 -3.52 6.79
C SER A 24 15.55 -3.30 5.29
N HIS A 25 14.63 -3.80 4.46
CA HIS A 25 14.69 -3.70 3.01
C HIS A 25 14.01 -2.43 2.46
N PHE A 26 13.20 -1.73 3.28
CA PHE A 26 12.60 -0.46 2.85
C PHE A 26 13.66 0.62 2.67
N GLN A 27 13.61 1.29 1.52
CA GLN A 27 14.41 2.46 1.24
C GLN A 27 14.04 3.60 2.19
N GLN A 28 15.02 4.46 2.51
CA GLN A 28 14.75 5.67 3.28
C GLN A 28 13.68 6.53 2.60
N GLY A 29 12.89 7.22 3.42
CA GLY A 29 11.91 8.17 2.91
C GLY A 29 12.56 9.33 2.16
N LEU A 30 11.84 9.86 1.16
CA LEU A 30 12.32 10.94 0.31
C LEU A 30 12.08 12.30 1.00
N ASN A 31 13.09 13.16 0.96
CA ASN A 31 12.91 14.56 1.36
C ASN A 31 12.22 15.37 0.25
N GLU A 32 11.81 16.60 0.57
CA GLU A 32 11.11 17.49 -0.36
C GLU A 32 11.86 17.72 -1.68
N GLN A 33 13.19 17.89 -1.62
CA GLN A 33 14.01 18.09 -2.82
C GLN A 33 14.00 16.85 -3.72
N GLN A 34 14.06 15.65 -3.14
CA GLN A 34 13.98 14.39 -3.88
C GLN A 34 12.57 14.15 -4.45
N LEU A 35 11.52 14.45 -3.69
CA LEU A 35 10.15 14.35 -4.19
C LEU A 35 9.90 15.33 -5.35
N ALA A 36 10.46 16.53 -5.27
CA ALA A 36 10.34 17.54 -6.32
C ALA A 36 11.01 17.15 -7.64
N THR A 37 11.96 16.19 -7.66
CA THR A 37 12.51 15.67 -8.93
C THR A 37 11.50 14.81 -9.69
N HIS A 38 10.53 14.24 -8.99
CA HIS A 38 9.39 13.51 -9.59
C HIS A 38 8.26 14.49 -9.91
N SER A 39 8.48 15.33 -10.92
CA SER A 39 7.58 16.47 -11.22
C SER A 39 6.10 16.09 -11.38
N ARG A 40 5.78 14.95 -12.00
CA ARG A 40 4.41 14.46 -12.19
C ARG A 40 3.76 14.05 -10.87
N PHE A 41 4.54 13.45 -9.97
CA PHE A 41 4.07 13.13 -8.63
C PHE A 41 3.85 14.41 -7.83
N TYR A 42 4.88 15.25 -7.75
CA TYR A 42 4.89 16.42 -6.90
C TYR A 42 3.77 17.42 -7.26
N SER A 43 3.50 17.62 -8.54
CA SER A 43 2.45 18.53 -9.01
C SER A 43 1.05 18.18 -8.52
N HIS A 44 0.79 16.91 -8.21
CA HIS A 44 -0.55 16.42 -7.89
C HIS A 44 -0.70 15.98 -6.43
N PHE A 45 0.40 15.55 -5.81
CA PHE A 45 0.38 14.96 -4.48
C PHE A 45 1.07 15.80 -3.42
N HIS A 46 1.52 17.02 -3.74
CA HIS A 46 2.09 17.89 -2.74
C HIS A 46 1.11 18.18 -1.59
N ALA A 47 1.61 18.10 -0.36
CA ALA A 47 0.88 18.23 0.90
C ALA A 47 -0.25 17.19 1.09
N THR A 48 -0.23 16.07 0.35
CA THR A 48 -1.18 14.95 0.52
C THR A 48 -0.60 13.85 1.42
N GLU A 49 -1.46 12.91 1.84
CA GLU A 49 -1.01 11.72 2.55
C GLU A 49 -0.03 10.86 1.74
N LEU A 50 -0.08 10.92 0.40
CA LEU A 50 0.82 10.16 -0.45
C LEU A 50 2.24 10.71 -0.37
N GLU A 51 2.39 12.04 -0.31
CA GLU A 51 3.69 12.67 -0.01
C GLU A 51 4.20 12.20 1.36
N HIS A 52 3.35 12.26 2.39
CA HIS A 52 3.74 11.82 3.73
C HIS A 52 4.19 10.36 3.80
N LEU A 53 3.57 9.49 2.98
CA LEU A 53 3.95 8.08 2.89
C LEU A 53 5.34 7.92 2.26
N PHE A 54 5.61 8.57 1.12
CA PHE A 54 6.91 8.49 0.46
C PHE A 54 8.02 9.24 1.22
N SER A 55 7.67 10.26 2.02
CA SER A 55 8.59 10.87 2.98
C SER A 55 8.90 9.98 4.18
N TRP A 56 8.05 9.00 4.49
CA TRP A 56 8.34 8.01 5.54
C TRP A 56 9.25 6.90 5.02
N ARG A 57 8.88 6.23 3.92
CA ARG A 57 9.66 5.18 3.26
C ARG A 57 9.40 5.18 1.76
N ASN A 58 10.46 5.00 0.97
CA ASN A 58 10.38 4.96 -0.49
C ASN A 58 10.26 3.53 -1.04
N GLY A 59 9.33 2.75 -0.49
CA GLY A 59 9.15 1.35 -0.89
C GLY A 59 10.43 0.52 -0.83
N PHE A 60 10.55 -0.48 -1.69
CA PHE A 60 11.71 -1.36 -1.77
C PHE A 60 12.57 -1.06 -2.99
N ASP A 61 13.86 -1.43 -2.92
CA ASP A 61 14.71 -1.43 -4.10
C ASP A 61 14.35 -2.64 -4.97
N ARG A 62 13.90 -2.38 -6.18
CA ARG A 62 13.57 -3.42 -7.16
C ARG A 62 14.76 -4.30 -7.57
N ASN A 63 15.99 -3.83 -7.35
CA ASN A 63 17.22 -4.59 -7.60
C ASN A 63 17.64 -5.41 -6.37
N SER A 64 16.85 -5.40 -5.30
CA SER A 64 17.09 -6.22 -4.12
C SER A 64 17.16 -7.70 -4.49
N ALA A 65 18.19 -8.38 -3.97
CA ALA A 65 18.31 -9.83 -4.07
C ALA A 65 17.40 -10.57 -3.07
N ALA A 66 16.65 -9.85 -2.23
CA ALA A 66 15.74 -10.46 -1.27
C ALA A 66 14.56 -11.14 -1.96
N SER A 67 14.07 -12.22 -1.35
CA SER A 67 12.84 -12.86 -1.82
C SER A 67 11.64 -11.93 -1.64
N MET A 68 10.62 -12.07 -2.47
CA MET A 68 9.44 -11.21 -2.43
C MET A 68 8.71 -11.24 -1.08
N ALA A 69 8.64 -12.41 -0.44
CA ALA A 69 8.06 -12.55 0.90
C ALA A 69 8.79 -11.71 1.95
N ASN A 70 10.10 -11.51 1.79
CA ASN A 70 10.91 -10.63 2.63
C ASN A 70 10.72 -9.14 2.29
N LEU A 71 9.95 -8.80 1.25
CA LEU A 71 9.61 -7.43 0.86
C LEU A 71 8.16 -7.08 1.18
N TRP A 72 7.41 -7.95 1.85
CA TRP A 72 6.02 -7.66 2.18
C TRP A 72 5.90 -6.65 3.33
N LEU A 73 5.10 -5.59 3.14
CA LEU A 73 4.68 -4.68 4.21
C LEU A 73 3.56 -5.32 5.04
N VAL A 74 2.66 -6.02 4.35
CA VAL A 74 1.58 -6.85 4.89
C VAL A 74 1.51 -8.11 4.03
N PRO A 75 0.88 -9.22 4.49
CA PRO A 75 0.79 -10.45 3.71
C PRO A 75 0.42 -10.18 2.25
N ASP A 76 1.19 -10.75 1.32
CA ASP A 76 1.06 -10.61 -0.13
C ASP A 76 1.37 -9.23 -0.74
N TRP A 77 1.56 -8.15 0.03
CA TRP A 77 1.66 -6.79 -0.53
C TRP A 77 2.97 -6.09 -0.16
N LEU A 78 3.67 -5.58 -1.18
CA LEU A 78 4.85 -4.74 -1.05
C LEU A 78 4.58 -3.30 -1.49
N LEU A 79 5.21 -2.34 -0.82
CA LEU A 79 5.16 -0.91 -1.19
C LEU A 79 6.13 -0.64 -2.34
N LEU A 80 5.61 -0.12 -3.45
CA LEU A 80 6.45 0.29 -4.58
C LEU A 80 7.29 1.50 -4.22
N SER A 81 8.51 1.57 -4.76
CA SER A 81 9.29 2.82 -4.74
C SER A 81 8.62 3.84 -5.66
N LEU A 82 8.84 5.14 -5.43
CA LEU A 82 8.27 6.18 -6.28
C LEU A 82 8.72 6.04 -7.76
N GLU A 83 9.96 5.59 -7.98
CA GLU A 83 10.45 5.26 -9.32
C GLU A 83 9.65 4.13 -9.98
N ASP A 84 9.39 3.06 -9.23
CA ASP A 84 8.57 1.95 -9.73
C ASP A 84 7.12 2.36 -9.96
N VAL A 85 6.57 3.24 -9.11
CA VAL A 85 5.22 3.80 -9.31
C VAL A 85 5.13 4.52 -10.65
N GLU A 86 6.09 5.39 -10.97
CA GLU A 86 6.10 6.13 -12.24
C GLU A 86 6.33 5.21 -13.44
N LEU A 87 7.24 4.24 -13.31
CA LEU A 87 7.52 3.28 -14.38
C LEU A 87 6.31 2.39 -14.66
N GLU A 88 5.69 1.84 -13.61
CA GLU A 88 4.50 1.00 -13.76
C GLU A 88 3.37 1.83 -14.35
N ARG A 89 3.07 3.03 -13.83
CA ARG A 89 2.04 3.90 -14.40
C ARG A 89 2.22 4.09 -15.90
N ASP A 90 3.44 4.40 -16.35
CA ASP A 90 3.74 4.60 -17.77
C ASP A 90 3.62 3.31 -18.60
N TYR A 91 3.90 2.15 -18.02
CA TYR A 91 3.68 0.84 -18.65
C TYR A 91 2.18 0.54 -18.77
N TYR A 92 1.44 0.62 -17.67
CA TYR A 92 0.02 0.27 -17.63
C TYR A 92 -0.81 1.18 -18.54
N ALA A 93 -0.56 2.50 -18.54
CA ALA A 93 -1.24 3.43 -19.45
C ALA A 93 -1.04 3.11 -20.94
N LYS A 94 0.06 2.43 -21.30
CA LYS A 94 0.35 2.02 -22.70
C LYS A 94 -0.16 0.63 -23.05
N HIS A 95 -0.25 -0.27 -22.08
CA HIS A 95 -0.42 -1.69 -22.35
C HIS A 95 -1.71 -2.29 -21.80
N ILE A 96 -2.37 -1.63 -20.85
CA ILE A 96 -3.57 -2.12 -20.20
C ILE A 96 -4.73 -1.18 -20.52
N HIS A 97 -5.63 -1.66 -21.40
CA HIS A 97 -6.69 -0.84 -22.02
C HIS A 97 -7.55 -0.07 -21.02
N ASP A 98 -7.90 -0.67 -19.88
CA ASP A 98 -8.78 -0.03 -18.89
C ASP A 98 -8.03 0.69 -17.78
N TRP A 99 -6.68 0.70 -17.81
CA TRP A 99 -5.90 1.47 -16.84
C TRP A 99 -5.95 2.95 -17.15
N ARG A 100 -6.23 3.78 -16.14
CA ARG A 100 -6.37 5.22 -16.29
C ARG A 100 -5.07 5.94 -15.95
N GLU A 101 -4.77 7.02 -16.66
CA GLU A 101 -3.56 7.81 -16.41
C GLU A 101 -3.53 8.45 -15.01
N GLU A 102 -4.70 8.66 -14.41
CA GLU A 102 -4.85 9.20 -13.07
C GLU A 102 -4.63 8.14 -11.97
N TRP A 103 -4.44 6.87 -12.34
CA TRP A 103 -4.21 5.80 -11.37
C TRP A 103 -2.73 5.61 -11.08
N TYR A 104 -2.37 5.84 -9.82
CA TYR A 104 -1.01 5.68 -9.31
C TYR A 104 -0.91 4.37 -8.53
N PRO A 105 -0.21 3.35 -9.06
CA PRO A 105 -0.03 2.11 -8.32
C PRO A 105 0.75 2.41 -7.03
N LEU A 106 0.36 1.76 -5.94
CA LEU A 106 0.92 2.01 -4.61
C LEU A 106 1.52 0.74 -4.03
N LEU A 107 0.70 -0.30 -3.92
CA LEU A 107 1.15 -1.63 -3.50
C LEU A 107 1.02 -2.60 -4.66
N SER A 108 1.98 -3.49 -4.76
CA SER A 108 2.00 -4.62 -5.69
C SER A 108 2.01 -5.92 -4.91
N ASN A 109 1.33 -6.94 -5.43
CA ASN A 109 1.47 -8.30 -4.91
C ASN A 109 2.55 -9.12 -5.66
N GLY A 110 3.34 -8.46 -6.50
CA GLY A 110 4.35 -9.10 -7.35
C GLY A 110 3.79 -9.78 -8.59
N THR A 111 2.47 -9.85 -8.73
CA THR A 111 1.80 -10.24 -9.96
C THR A 111 1.22 -8.99 -10.61
N ALA A 112 0.01 -9.04 -11.19
CA ALA A 112 -0.60 -7.92 -11.88
C ALA A 112 -1.69 -7.20 -11.06
N ASP A 113 -1.97 -7.64 -9.83
CA ASP A 113 -2.91 -6.93 -8.96
C ASP A 113 -2.27 -5.70 -8.31
N ARG A 114 -3.04 -4.63 -8.16
CA ARG A 114 -2.55 -3.36 -7.62
C ARG A 114 -3.53 -2.76 -6.62
N LEU A 115 -3.00 -2.33 -5.48
CA LEU A 115 -3.62 -1.24 -4.74
C LEU A 115 -3.13 0.07 -5.35
N PHE A 116 -4.02 0.98 -5.67
CA PHE A 116 -3.68 2.23 -6.36
C PHE A 116 -4.46 3.42 -5.81
N ILE A 117 -3.94 4.61 -6.05
CA ILE A 117 -4.60 5.88 -5.78
C ILE A 117 -5.23 6.41 -7.07
N ASP A 118 -6.49 6.81 -7.01
CA ASP A 118 -7.14 7.55 -8.09
C ASP A 118 -6.95 9.06 -7.86
N GLN A 119 -6.03 9.66 -8.61
CA GLN A 119 -5.71 11.08 -8.53
C GLN A 119 -6.92 11.98 -8.83
N SER A 120 -7.87 11.50 -9.64
CA SER A 120 -9.08 12.28 -9.97
C SER A 120 -10.04 12.43 -8.78
N ARG A 121 -9.83 11.65 -7.71
CA ARG A 121 -10.70 11.59 -6.53
C ARG A 121 -10.09 12.16 -5.25
N ILE A 122 -8.95 12.85 -5.35
CA ILE A 122 -8.31 13.48 -4.19
C ILE A 122 -9.25 14.54 -3.62
N THR A 123 -9.59 14.41 -2.33
CA THR A 123 -10.43 15.40 -1.63
C THR A 123 -9.74 15.85 -0.35
N LYS A 124 -9.61 17.17 -0.14
CA LYS A 124 -9.01 17.75 1.08
C LYS A 124 -7.68 17.09 1.49
N PHE A 125 -6.79 16.85 0.52
CA PHE A 125 -5.47 16.20 0.71
C PHE A 125 -5.50 14.71 1.10
N GLN A 126 -6.69 14.12 1.22
CA GLN A 126 -6.87 12.68 1.46
C GLN A 126 -7.01 11.92 0.16
N VAL A 127 -6.43 10.72 0.13
CA VAL A 127 -6.41 9.87 -1.06
C VAL A 127 -6.95 8.48 -0.74
N SER A 128 -8.10 8.13 -1.31
CA SER A 128 -8.68 6.80 -1.16
C SER A 128 -7.82 5.76 -1.87
N VAL A 129 -7.62 4.60 -1.25
CA VAL A 129 -6.91 3.48 -1.87
C VAL A 129 -7.93 2.56 -2.50
N SER A 130 -7.76 2.27 -3.79
CA SER A 130 -8.62 1.39 -4.57
C SER A 130 -7.89 0.12 -4.97
N TYR A 131 -8.66 -0.87 -5.42
CA TYR A 131 -8.12 -2.17 -5.81
C TYR A 131 -8.52 -2.55 -7.24
N ALA A 132 -7.55 -2.99 -8.03
CA ALA A 132 -7.75 -3.54 -9.37
C ALA A 132 -7.13 -4.94 -9.47
N PHE A 133 -7.91 -5.88 -10.01
CA PHE A 133 -7.43 -7.21 -10.39
C PHE A 133 -6.90 -7.17 -11.82
N TRP A 134 -5.92 -8.03 -12.10
CA TRP A 134 -5.38 -8.14 -13.45
C TRP A 134 -6.34 -8.74 -14.48
N GLU A 135 -7.22 -9.67 -14.06
CA GLU A 135 -8.18 -10.34 -14.95
C GLU A 135 -9.38 -9.44 -15.30
N SER A 136 -9.62 -8.40 -14.50
CA SER A 136 -10.66 -7.42 -14.74
C SER A 136 -10.16 -6.07 -14.24
N PRO A 137 -9.51 -5.26 -15.10
CA PRO A 137 -9.00 -3.95 -14.74
C PRO A 137 -10.11 -2.93 -14.44
N GLN A 138 -11.37 -3.35 -14.37
CA GLN A 138 -12.38 -2.57 -13.68
C GLN A 138 -12.07 -2.54 -12.18
N PRO A 139 -12.00 -1.35 -11.59
CA PRO A 139 -11.68 -1.25 -10.18
C PRO A 139 -12.82 -1.85 -9.40
N ILE A 140 -12.52 -2.75 -8.47
CA ILE A 140 -13.54 -3.36 -7.61
C ILE A 140 -14.18 -2.31 -6.71
N GLY A 141 -13.46 -1.21 -6.50
CA GLY A 141 -13.89 -0.05 -5.77
C GLY A 141 -12.83 0.40 -4.77
N GLN A 142 -13.24 1.28 -3.87
CA GLN A 142 -12.42 1.72 -2.76
C GLN A 142 -12.19 0.56 -1.79
N ILE A 143 -10.93 0.29 -1.45
CA ILE A 143 -10.56 -0.69 -0.43
C ILE A 143 -10.26 -0.02 0.91
N TYR A 144 -9.56 1.12 0.94
CA TYR A 144 -9.32 1.90 2.16
C TYR A 144 -9.79 3.34 2.00
N ASP A 145 -10.31 3.90 3.10
CA ASP A 145 -10.90 5.25 3.11
C ASP A 145 -9.87 6.33 2.78
N ASN A 146 -8.65 6.14 3.26
CA ASN A 146 -7.47 6.94 2.94
C ASN A 146 -6.18 6.20 3.37
N ILE A 147 -5.00 6.78 3.14
CA ILE A 147 -3.71 6.15 3.50
C ILE A 147 -3.58 6.01 5.03
N GLU A 148 -4.02 7.01 5.80
CA GLU A 148 -4.02 6.90 7.26
C GLU A 148 -4.85 5.69 7.74
N ALA A 149 -6.08 5.53 7.22
CA ALA A 149 -6.97 4.42 7.54
C ALA A 149 -6.38 3.07 7.10
N MET A 150 -5.72 3.02 5.94
CA MET A 150 -4.98 1.84 5.48
C MET A 150 -3.91 1.42 6.49
N LEU A 151 -3.02 2.35 6.89
CA LEU A 151 -1.96 2.05 7.85
C LEU A 151 -2.50 1.73 9.25
N ARG A 152 -3.56 2.41 9.71
CA ARG A 152 -4.25 2.06 10.96
C ARG A 152 -4.82 0.64 10.90
N THR A 153 -5.41 0.27 9.77
CA THR A 153 -5.95 -1.08 9.56
C THR A 153 -4.83 -2.12 9.65
N TYR A 154 -3.72 -1.89 8.96
CA TYR A 154 -2.55 -2.77 9.04
C TYR A 154 -2.02 -2.90 10.46
N LEU A 155 -1.84 -1.77 11.16
CA LEU A 155 -1.37 -1.76 12.54
C LEU A 155 -2.30 -2.59 13.45
N VAL A 156 -3.62 -2.41 13.33
CA VAL A 156 -4.58 -3.18 14.12
C VAL A 156 -4.58 -4.66 13.74
N CYS A 157 -4.39 -5.01 12.47
CA CYS A 157 -4.22 -6.39 12.02
C CYS A 157 -2.97 -7.04 12.64
N TYR A 158 -1.85 -6.34 12.70
CA TYR A 158 -0.65 -6.78 13.41
C TYR A 158 -0.90 -6.96 14.91
N GLN A 159 -1.49 -5.96 15.57
CA GLN A 159 -1.76 -5.97 17.01
C GLN A 159 -2.74 -7.07 17.44
N ARG A 160 -3.80 -7.29 16.64
CA ARG A 160 -4.84 -8.29 16.93
C ARG A 160 -4.50 -9.69 16.38
N ARG A 161 -3.30 -9.91 15.85
CA ARG A 161 -2.85 -11.17 15.24
C ARG A 161 -3.69 -11.65 14.05
N ALA A 162 -4.36 -10.72 13.37
CA ALA A 162 -4.93 -11.02 12.05
C ALA A 162 -3.82 -11.26 11.03
N PHE A 163 -2.66 -10.62 11.21
CA PHE A 163 -1.41 -11.00 10.57
C PHE A 163 -0.55 -11.80 11.56
N TYR A 164 0.22 -12.77 11.05
CA TYR A 164 1.07 -13.63 11.87
C TYR A 164 2.25 -14.17 11.06
N VAL A 165 3.28 -14.68 11.74
CA VAL A 165 4.36 -15.44 11.11
C VAL A 165 4.04 -16.92 11.26
N ASP A 166 3.98 -17.66 10.16
CA ASP A 166 3.71 -19.09 10.16
C ASP A 166 4.95 -19.93 10.52
N SER A 167 4.81 -21.25 10.49
CA SER A 167 5.88 -22.19 10.84
C SER A 167 7.08 -22.13 9.89
N ASP A 168 6.88 -21.62 8.67
CA ASP A 168 7.93 -21.51 7.66
C ASP A 168 8.66 -20.15 7.77
N GLY A 169 8.29 -19.31 8.74
CA GLY A 169 8.86 -17.99 8.93
C GLY A 169 8.27 -16.93 7.98
N CYS A 170 7.17 -17.24 7.30
CA CYS A 170 6.53 -16.36 6.34
C CYS A 170 5.42 -15.53 6.99
N LEU A 171 5.30 -14.27 6.57
CA LEU A 171 4.21 -13.38 6.99
C LEU A 171 2.90 -13.80 6.28
N ASN A 172 1.87 -14.10 7.07
CA ASN A 172 0.59 -14.66 6.63
C ASN A 172 -0.59 -13.98 7.33
N ARG A 173 -1.83 -14.33 6.95
CA ARG A 173 -3.08 -13.71 7.46
C ARG A 173 -4.20 -14.67 7.79
N HIS A 174 -4.93 -14.33 8.84
CA HIS A 174 -6.28 -14.82 9.11
C HIS A 174 -7.29 -13.93 8.39
N PHE A 175 -7.62 -14.28 7.14
CA PHE A 175 -8.42 -13.43 6.26
C PHE A 175 -9.77 -12.99 6.85
N ARG A 176 -10.51 -13.88 7.54
CA ARG A 176 -11.78 -13.49 8.18
C ARG A 176 -11.60 -12.41 9.26
N GLN A 177 -10.48 -12.44 9.98
CA GLN A 177 -10.17 -11.45 11.00
C GLN A 177 -9.72 -10.13 10.36
N GLU A 178 -8.93 -10.19 9.29
CA GLU A 178 -8.59 -9.03 8.47
C GLU A 178 -9.87 -8.34 7.95
N VAL A 179 -10.80 -9.08 7.36
CA VAL A 179 -12.08 -8.53 6.86
C VAL A 179 -12.86 -7.83 7.98
N ALA A 180 -12.94 -8.43 9.17
CA ALA A 180 -13.64 -7.84 10.30
C ALA A 180 -13.02 -6.50 10.75
N ILE A 181 -11.69 -6.46 10.89
CA ILE A 181 -10.93 -5.24 11.25
C ILE A 181 -11.07 -4.19 10.16
N SER A 182 -10.91 -4.59 8.89
CA SER A 182 -10.99 -3.68 7.76
C SER A 182 -12.38 -3.04 7.61
N ARG A 183 -13.47 -3.78 7.88
CA ARG A 183 -14.84 -3.25 7.92
C ARG A 183 -15.05 -2.24 9.04
N GLU A 184 -14.47 -2.48 10.22
CA GLU A 184 -14.55 -1.58 11.38
C GLU A 184 -13.89 -0.22 11.07
N LEU A 185 -12.71 -0.26 10.43
CA LEU A 185 -11.86 0.92 10.25
C LEU A 185 -12.04 1.63 8.90
N ASN A 186 -12.68 1.00 7.92
CA ASN A 186 -12.93 1.57 6.58
C ASN A 186 -14.42 1.51 6.24
N PRO A 187 -15.26 2.30 6.94
CA PRO A 187 -16.71 2.26 6.76
C PRO A 187 -17.17 2.68 5.36
N LYS A 188 -16.33 3.37 4.58
CA LYS A 188 -16.63 3.78 3.20
C LYS A 188 -16.07 2.81 2.14
N SER A 189 -15.43 1.71 2.56
CA SER A 189 -14.90 0.70 1.64
C SER A 189 -16.01 0.00 0.87
N ASP A 190 -15.87 -0.06 -0.46
CA ASP A 190 -16.71 -0.89 -1.33
C ASP A 190 -16.30 -2.36 -1.21
N TYR A 191 -14.98 -2.61 -1.18
CA TYR A 191 -14.42 -3.96 -1.17
C TYR A 191 -14.71 -4.70 0.15
N TRP A 192 -14.28 -4.16 1.29
CA TRP A 192 -14.36 -4.87 2.56
C TRP A 192 -15.80 -5.13 2.99
N ARG A 193 -16.75 -4.32 2.52
CA ARG A 193 -18.17 -4.45 2.86
C ARG A 193 -18.92 -5.48 2.02
N ARG A 194 -18.29 -6.09 1.01
CA ARG A 194 -18.91 -7.17 0.26
C ARG A 194 -19.21 -8.37 1.15
N GLU A 195 -20.37 -8.98 0.96
CA GLU A 195 -20.86 -10.09 1.80
C GLU A 195 -20.13 -11.42 1.50
N ASP A 196 -19.64 -11.58 0.28
CA ASP A 196 -19.00 -12.80 -0.22
C ASP A 196 -17.55 -13.02 0.29
N LEU A 197 -16.95 -12.05 0.99
CA LEU A 197 -15.60 -12.19 1.55
C LEU A 197 -15.51 -13.17 2.74
N CYS A 198 -16.64 -13.53 3.35
CA CYS A 198 -16.66 -14.40 4.54
C CYS A 198 -17.64 -15.57 4.45
N SER A 199 -18.26 -15.76 3.28
CA SER A 199 -19.12 -16.92 3.00
C SER A 199 -18.35 -18.23 3.02
#